data_AF-A0AA48L8D7-F1
#
_entry.id   AF-A0AA48L8D7-F1
#
_cell.length_a   1.000
_cell.length_b   1.000
_cell.length_c   1.000
_cell.angle_alpha   90.00
_cell.angle_beta   90.00
_cell.angle_gamma   90.00
#
_symmetry.space_group_name_H-M   'P 1'
#
loop_
_entity.id
_entity.type
_entity.pdbx_description
1 polymer ?
#
loop_
_entity_poly.entity_id
_entity_poly.type
_entity_poly.pdbx_seq_one_letter_code
_entity_poly.pdbx_strand_id
1 'polypeptide(L)'
;MRAGQVAIITAGAAVTGILGYAIYFDYMRRNSPQFRKGLRKQQKKVAARAEAKAQEQAVRDQRELTLALVELELEQPPSTPEEMEAYFQEHVATAEGLAAQGPEHYVKAATHFYRALRVYPQPVELLMIYQKVCPEPVFQLVLKLTQLSSAANAGGAAAVQRVATGAGVTAIEEEDSIDEAAPTPAAPAAPVAPEEPVSPTSKPEEVKADEAEKKEDTDEEKEDTASHPSSGASWEKVAEDN
;
A
#
# COMPACT_ATOMS: atom_id res chain seq x y z
N MET A 1 13.35 -36.37 67.76
CA MET A 1 13.67 -36.52 66.32
C MET A 1 15.16 -36.25 66.12
N ARG A 2 15.81 -36.84 65.11
CA ARG A 2 17.21 -36.49 64.79
C ARG A 2 17.24 -35.17 64.01
N ALA A 3 18.27 -34.33 64.21
CA ALA A 3 18.36 -33.00 63.59
C ALA A 3 18.22 -33.04 62.05
N GLY A 4 18.78 -34.06 61.39
CA GLY A 4 18.63 -34.26 59.94
C GLY A 4 17.18 -34.48 59.47
N GLN A 5 16.31 -35.10 60.28
CA GLN A 5 14.89 -35.23 59.94
C GLN A 5 14.18 -33.89 59.98
N VAL A 6 14.48 -33.05 60.97
CA VAL A 6 13.93 -31.69 61.08
C VAL A 6 14.37 -30.86 59.88
N ALA A 7 15.67 -30.90 59.54
CA ALA A 7 16.23 -30.18 58.39
C ALA A 7 15.56 -30.56 57.05
N ILE A 8 15.39 -31.87 56.78
CA ILE A 8 14.72 -32.36 55.56
C ILE A 8 13.27 -31.89 55.49
N ILE A 9 12.52 -31.95 56.60
CA ILE A 9 11.12 -31.50 56.67
C ILE A 9 11.03 -29.99 56.40
N THR A 10 11.90 -29.17 57.02
CA THR A 10 11.92 -27.73 56.79
C THR A 10 12.32 -27.35 55.37
N ALA A 11 13.29 -28.06 54.77
CA ALA A 11 13.72 -27.83 53.39
C ALA A 11 12.62 -28.21 52.40
N GLY A 12 11.96 -29.36 52.58
CA GLY A 12 10.82 -29.78 51.78
C GLY A 12 9.66 -28.77 51.84
N ALA A 13 9.30 -28.33 53.05
CA ALA A 13 8.27 -27.30 53.24
C ALA A 13 8.61 -25.97 52.55
N ALA A 14 9.87 -25.52 52.63
CA ALA A 14 10.31 -24.30 51.96
C ALA A 14 10.23 -24.42 50.43
N VAL A 15 10.72 -25.52 49.84
CA VAL A 15 10.66 -25.76 48.39
C VAL A 15 9.21 -25.85 47.91
N THR A 16 8.33 -26.57 48.63
CA THR A 16 6.90 -26.66 48.29
C THR A 16 6.21 -25.30 48.39
N GLY A 17 6.53 -24.49 49.41
CA GLY A 17 5.99 -23.14 49.55
C GLY A 17 6.41 -22.21 48.41
N ILE A 18 7.68 -22.24 48.00
CA ILE A 18 8.19 -21.45 46.86
C ILE A 18 7.54 -21.89 45.55
N LEU A 19 7.45 -23.20 45.28
CA LEU A 19 6.85 -23.73 44.07
C LEU A 19 5.34 -23.44 44.00
N GLY A 20 4.62 -23.60 45.12
CA GLY A 20 3.22 -23.24 45.23
C GLY A 20 2.97 -21.74 45.00
N TYR A 21 3.83 -20.87 45.56
CA TYR A 21 3.75 -19.44 45.30
C TYR A 21 4.06 -19.09 43.84
N ALA A 22 5.05 -19.72 43.21
CA ALA A 22 5.37 -19.48 41.80
C ALA A 22 4.21 -19.85 40.87
N ILE A 23 3.55 -20.99 41.11
CA ILE A 23 2.35 -21.42 40.37
C ILE A 23 1.19 -20.45 40.60
N TYR A 24 0.93 -20.07 41.87
CA TYR A 24 -0.12 -19.12 42.22
C TYR A 24 0.10 -17.74 41.60
N PHE A 25 1.35 -17.25 41.59
CA PHE A 25 1.72 -15.95 41.04
C PHE A 25 1.59 -15.93 39.52
N ASP A 26 2.02 -16.98 38.81
CA ASP A 26 1.82 -17.07 37.36
C ASP A 26 0.33 -17.20 37.00
N TYR A 27 -0.45 -17.94 37.79
CA TYR A 27 -1.92 -17.99 37.66
C TYR A 27 -2.58 -16.62 37.86
N MET A 28 -2.24 -15.89 38.94
CA MET A 28 -2.76 -14.54 39.20
C MET A 28 -2.42 -13.58 38.05
N ARG A 29 -1.18 -13.63 37.56
CA ARG A 29 -0.72 -12.82 36.42
C ARG A 29 -1.53 -13.11 35.15
N ARG A 30 -1.64 -14.38 34.77
CA ARG A 30 -2.33 -14.82 33.53
C ARG A 30 -3.84 -14.65 33.58
N ASN A 31 -4.47 -14.83 34.74
CA ASN A 31 -5.92 -14.69 34.89
C ASN A 31 -6.38 -13.24 35.12
N SER A 32 -5.46 -12.27 35.11
CA SER A 32 -5.82 -10.86 35.30
C SER A 32 -6.70 -10.32 34.16
N PRO A 33 -7.89 -9.72 34.44
CA PRO A 33 -8.76 -9.19 33.39
C PRO A 33 -8.13 -8.06 32.57
N GLN A 34 -7.18 -7.32 33.16
CA GLN A 34 -6.48 -6.22 32.49
C GLN A 34 -5.52 -6.73 31.41
N PHE A 35 -4.83 -7.85 31.61
CA PHE A 35 -3.97 -8.44 30.58
C PHE A 35 -4.77 -8.84 29.33
N ARG A 36 -5.92 -9.49 29.52
CA ARG A 36 -6.84 -9.87 28.42
C ARG A 36 -7.40 -8.63 27.69
N LYS A 37 -7.72 -7.55 28.42
CA LYS A 37 -8.09 -6.25 27.82
C LYS A 37 -6.92 -5.62 27.04
N GLY A 38 -5.69 -5.75 27.55
CA GLY A 38 -4.46 -5.30 26.90
C GLY A 38 -4.23 -6.01 25.56
N LEU A 39 -4.27 -7.34 25.53
CA LEU A 39 -4.15 -8.12 24.29
C LEU A 39 -5.21 -7.73 23.26
N ARG A 40 -6.48 -7.64 23.66
CA ARG A 40 -7.57 -7.19 22.77
C ARG A 40 -7.33 -5.77 22.22
N LYS A 41 -6.81 -4.85 23.04
CA LYS A 41 -6.44 -3.49 22.60
C LYS A 41 -5.28 -3.53 21.61
N GLN A 42 -4.24 -4.34 21.85
CA GLN A 42 -3.10 -4.45 20.93
C GLN A 42 -3.49 -5.13 19.60
N GLN A 43 -4.26 -6.21 19.64
CA GLN A 43 -4.82 -6.85 18.44
C GLN A 43 -5.64 -5.86 17.61
N LYS A 44 -6.54 -5.10 18.24
CA LYS A 44 -7.30 -4.03 17.55
C LYS A 44 -6.40 -2.95 16.96
N LYS A 45 -5.33 -2.53 17.66
CA LYS A 45 -4.36 -1.55 17.13
C LYS A 45 -3.57 -2.09 15.94
N VAL A 46 -3.16 -3.36 15.96
CA VAL A 46 -2.45 -4.00 14.85
C VAL A 46 -3.37 -4.16 13.64
N ALA A 47 -4.61 -4.64 13.84
CA ALA A 47 -5.62 -4.73 12.79
C ALA A 47 -5.92 -3.35 12.17
N ALA A 48 -6.25 -2.35 12.99
CA ALA A 48 -6.50 -0.99 12.51
C ALA A 48 -5.30 -0.36 11.78
N ARG A 49 -4.06 -0.68 12.20
CA ARG A 49 -2.85 -0.22 11.48
C ARG A 49 -2.65 -0.96 10.14
N ALA A 50 -3.02 -2.24 10.06
CA ALA A 50 -2.98 -3.00 8.82
C ALA A 50 -4.06 -2.51 7.84
N GLU A 51 -5.29 -2.29 8.32
CA GLU A 51 -6.40 -1.70 7.57
C GLU A 51 -6.06 -0.29 7.06
N ALA A 52 -5.52 0.59 7.92
CA ALA A 52 -5.10 1.94 7.52
C ALA A 52 -4.01 1.91 6.43
N LYS A 53 -3.01 1.03 6.56
CA LYS A 53 -1.98 0.84 5.51
C LYS A 53 -2.57 0.32 4.20
N ALA A 54 -3.48 -0.65 4.26
CA ALA A 54 -4.13 -1.19 3.07
C ALA A 54 -5.01 -0.15 2.37
N GLN A 55 -5.68 0.73 3.13
CA GLN A 55 -6.44 1.86 2.58
C GLN A 55 -5.51 2.92 1.96
N GLU A 56 -4.41 3.27 2.63
CA GLU A 56 -3.39 4.20 2.11
C GLU A 56 -2.78 3.69 0.79
N GLN A 57 -2.41 2.39 0.75
CA GLN A 57 -1.96 1.72 -0.46
C GLN A 57 -3.04 1.73 -1.55
N ALA A 58 -4.28 1.35 -1.25
CA ALA A 58 -5.36 1.36 -2.24
C ALA A 58 -5.63 2.76 -2.84
N VAL A 59 -5.51 3.82 -2.04
CA VAL A 59 -5.65 5.22 -2.51
C VAL A 59 -4.45 5.64 -3.37
N ARG A 60 -3.23 5.26 -2.98
CA ARG A 60 -2.01 5.47 -3.79
C ARG A 60 -2.13 4.75 -5.13
N ASP A 61 -2.45 3.45 -5.12
CA ASP A 61 -2.61 2.62 -6.30
C ASP A 61 -3.69 3.18 -7.23
N GLN A 62 -4.84 3.60 -6.68
CA GLN A 62 -5.90 4.22 -7.46
C GLN A 62 -5.45 5.51 -8.15
N ARG A 63 -4.66 6.35 -7.46
CA ARG A 63 -4.09 7.57 -8.05
C ARG A 63 -3.05 7.27 -9.12
N GLU A 64 -2.18 6.29 -8.91
CA GLU A 64 -1.16 5.91 -9.88
C GLU A 64 -1.80 5.25 -11.12
N LEU A 65 -2.83 4.42 -10.95
CA LEU A 65 -3.64 3.88 -12.05
C LEU A 65 -4.34 4.97 -12.87
N THR A 66 -4.93 6.00 -12.25
CA THR A 66 -5.60 7.08 -13.01
C THR A 66 -4.61 7.93 -13.79
N LEU A 67 -3.40 8.16 -13.27
CA LEU A 67 -2.34 8.85 -14.00
C LEU A 67 -1.82 8.00 -15.17
N ALA A 68 -1.58 6.70 -14.94
CA ALA A 68 -1.14 5.77 -15.98
C ALA A 68 -2.20 5.59 -17.09
N LEU A 69 -3.49 5.64 -16.76
CA LEU A 69 -4.58 5.60 -17.75
C LEU A 69 -4.54 6.82 -18.69
N VAL A 70 -4.32 8.03 -18.16
CA VAL A 70 -4.19 9.24 -19.00
C VAL A 70 -2.99 9.13 -19.94
N GLU A 71 -1.85 8.59 -19.47
CA GLU A 71 -0.68 8.32 -20.30
C GLU A 71 -1.01 7.30 -21.42
N LEU A 72 -1.71 6.21 -21.08
CA LEU A 72 -2.15 5.18 -22.02
C LEU A 72 -3.12 5.71 -23.10
N GLU A 73 -4.01 6.64 -22.76
CA GLU A 73 -4.96 7.23 -23.71
C GLU A 73 -4.28 8.19 -24.70
N LEU A 74 -3.15 8.79 -24.31
CA LEU A 74 -2.30 9.58 -25.20
C LEU A 74 -1.38 8.71 -26.07
N GLU A 75 -1.05 7.51 -25.61
CA GLU A 75 -0.25 6.52 -26.33
C GLU A 75 -1.07 5.83 -27.45
N GLN A 76 -0.64 6.04 -28.70
CA GLN A 76 -1.19 5.33 -29.85
C GLN A 76 -0.52 3.95 -29.98
N PRO A 77 -1.28 2.83 -29.95
CA PRO A 77 -0.72 1.51 -30.15
C PRO A 77 -0.23 1.32 -31.60
N PRO A 78 0.72 0.41 -31.85
CA PRO A 78 1.17 0.07 -33.20
C PRO A 78 0.02 -0.43 -34.07
N SER A 79 0.10 -0.15 -35.37
CA SER A 79 -0.98 -0.46 -36.33
C SER A 79 -0.70 -1.68 -37.21
N THR A 80 0.55 -2.12 -37.34
CA THR A 80 0.88 -3.31 -38.15
C THR A 80 0.91 -4.58 -37.29
N PRO A 81 0.57 -5.76 -37.85
CA PRO A 81 0.55 -7.01 -37.07
C PRO A 81 1.90 -7.39 -36.47
N GLU A 82 3.00 -7.12 -37.18
CA GLU A 82 4.36 -7.44 -36.74
C GLU A 82 4.80 -6.55 -35.57
N GLU A 83 4.50 -5.24 -35.63
CA GLU A 83 4.74 -4.33 -34.50
C GLU A 83 3.82 -4.61 -33.31
N MET A 84 2.56 -5.02 -33.55
CA MET A 84 1.64 -5.43 -32.48
C MET A 84 2.14 -6.67 -31.72
N GLU A 85 2.69 -7.66 -32.42
CA GLU A 85 3.27 -8.85 -31.79
C GLU A 85 4.50 -8.48 -30.96
N ALA A 86 5.41 -7.65 -31.49
CA ALA A 86 6.59 -7.18 -30.75
C ALA A 86 6.19 -6.38 -29.49
N TYR A 87 5.26 -5.43 -29.61
CA TYR A 87 4.74 -4.60 -28.50
C TYR A 87 4.04 -5.45 -27.43
N PHE A 88 3.27 -6.46 -27.85
CA PHE A 88 2.68 -7.44 -26.93
C PHE A 88 3.76 -8.20 -26.15
N GLN A 89 4.75 -8.78 -26.83
CA GLN A 89 5.82 -9.56 -26.21
C GLN A 89 6.66 -8.71 -25.24
N GLU A 90 7.06 -7.51 -25.65
CA GLU A 90 7.83 -6.57 -24.82
C GLU A 90 7.08 -6.24 -23.51
N HIS A 91 5.79 -5.92 -23.60
CA HIS A 91 5.03 -5.51 -22.44
C HIS A 91 4.61 -6.66 -21.54
N VAL A 92 4.36 -7.86 -22.05
CA VAL A 92 4.16 -9.04 -21.20
C VAL A 92 5.45 -9.35 -20.42
N ALA A 93 6.60 -9.41 -21.08
CA ALA A 93 7.89 -9.66 -20.42
C ALA A 93 8.23 -8.57 -19.38
N THR A 94 7.97 -7.30 -19.70
CA THR A 94 8.17 -6.17 -18.77
C THR A 94 7.21 -6.24 -17.59
N ALA A 95 5.95 -6.59 -17.82
CA ALA A 95 4.94 -6.72 -16.76
C ALA A 95 5.27 -7.87 -15.79
N GLU A 96 5.70 -9.03 -16.30
CA GLU A 96 6.15 -10.16 -15.49
C GLU A 96 7.41 -9.80 -14.67
N GLY A 97 8.39 -9.15 -15.30
CA GLY A 97 9.60 -8.67 -14.63
C GLY A 97 9.33 -7.65 -13.52
N LEU A 98 8.32 -6.77 -13.70
CA LEU A 98 7.86 -5.83 -12.68
C LEU A 98 7.04 -6.51 -11.58
N ALA A 99 6.17 -7.47 -11.92
CA ALA A 99 5.40 -8.23 -10.95
C ALA A 99 6.31 -9.05 -10.01
N ALA A 100 7.43 -9.57 -10.51
CA ALA A 100 8.43 -10.27 -9.70
C ALA A 100 9.14 -9.36 -8.66
N GLN A 101 9.18 -8.03 -8.86
CA GLN A 101 9.80 -7.08 -7.94
C GLN A 101 8.94 -6.74 -6.72
N GLY A 102 7.66 -7.14 -6.72
CA GLY A 102 6.76 -7.00 -5.57
C GLY A 102 5.90 -5.72 -5.55
N PRO A 103 5.23 -5.43 -4.42
CA PRO A 103 4.07 -4.54 -4.39
C PRO A 103 4.25 -3.13 -4.94
N GLU A 104 5.42 -2.52 -4.74
CA GLU A 104 5.73 -1.17 -5.24
C GLU A 104 5.73 -1.05 -6.78
N HIS A 105 5.77 -2.19 -7.50
CA HIS A 105 5.79 -2.27 -8.95
C HIS A 105 4.50 -2.84 -9.55
N TYR A 106 3.53 -3.26 -8.72
CA TYR A 106 2.30 -3.92 -9.19
C TYR A 106 1.42 -3.02 -10.07
N VAL A 107 1.35 -1.72 -9.78
CA VAL A 107 0.61 -0.77 -10.61
C VAL A 107 1.22 -0.71 -12.01
N LYS A 108 2.54 -0.54 -12.11
CA LYS A 108 3.27 -0.47 -13.39
C LYS A 108 3.17 -1.78 -14.17
N ALA A 109 3.28 -2.93 -13.50
CA ALA A 109 3.05 -4.24 -14.10
C ALA A 109 1.64 -4.33 -14.71
N ALA A 110 0.61 -3.89 -13.97
CA ALA A 110 -0.76 -3.86 -14.47
C ALA A 110 -0.94 -2.91 -15.68
N THR A 111 -0.25 -1.76 -15.71
CA THR A 111 -0.22 -0.85 -16.87
C THR A 111 0.33 -1.55 -18.12
N HIS A 112 1.44 -2.29 -18.01
CA HIS A 112 2.01 -3.03 -19.14
C HIS A 112 1.14 -4.22 -19.57
N PHE A 113 0.56 -4.98 -18.64
CA PHE A 113 -0.43 -6.02 -18.98
C PHE A 113 -1.66 -5.44 -19.71
N TYR A 114 -2.06 -4.21 -19.39
CA TYR A 114 -3.14 -3.52 -20.10
C TYR A 114 -2.73 -3.03 -21.50
N ARG A 115 -1.48 -2.58 -21.70
CA ARG A 115 -0.95 -2.29 -23.05
C ARG A 115 -1.06 -3.53 -23.96
N ALA A 116 -0.62 -4.68 -23.46
CA ALA A 116 -0.76 -5.97 -24.15
C ALA A 116 -2.22 -6.35 -24.43
N LEU A 117 -3.15 -6.09 -23.51
CA LEU A 117 -4.60 -6.33 -23.71
C LEU A 117 -5.23 -5.49 -24.83
N ARG A 118 -4.70 -4.29 -25.13
CA ARG A 118 -5.24 -3.41 -26.19
C ARG A 118 -4.91 -3.88 -27.60
N VAL A 119 -3.80 -4.61 -27.78
CA VAL A 119 -3.34 -5.10 -29.08
C VAL A 119 -3.70 -6.57 -29.34
N TYR A 120 -4.08 -7.32 -28.31
CA TYR A 120 -4.43 -8.74 -28.45
C TYR A 120 -5.84 -8.93 -29.04
N PRO A 121 -6.04 -9.79 -30.07
CA PRO A 121 -7.30 -9.90 -30.80
C PRO A 121 -8.46 -10.52 -29.99
N GLN A 122 -8.17 -11.27 -28.92
CA GLN A 122 -9.16 -11.94 -28.08
C GLN A 122 -8.96 -11.59 -26.59
N PRO A 123 -9.17 -10.33 -26.18
CA PRO A 123 -8.74 -9.83 -24.87
C PRO A 123 -9.37 -10.57 -23.67
N VAL A 124 -10.55 -11.18 -23.86
CA VAL A 124 -11.20 -12.02 -22.83
C VAL A 124 -10.40 -13.30 -22.55
N GLU A 125 -9.82 -13.93 -23.57
CA GLU A 125 -8.97 -15.12 -23.39
C GLU A 125 -7.68 -14.76 -22.65
N LEU A 126 -7.00 -13.70 -23.08
CA LEU A 126 -5.78 -13.21 -22.44
C LEU A 126 -6.01 -12.87 -20.96
N LEU A 127 -7.16 -12.27 -20.63
CA LEU A 127 -7.55 -12.01 -19.24
C LEU A 127 -7.73 -13.30 -18.41
N MET A 128 -8.25 -14.38 -19.01
CA MET A 128 -8.35 -15.70 -18.37
C MET A 128 -6.98 -16.40 -18.22
N ILE A 129 -5.99 -16.06 -19.05
CA ILE A 129 -4.60 -16.50 -18.88
C ILE A 129 -3.97 -15.74 -17.71
N TYR A 130 -4.08 -14.40 -17.67
CA TYR A 130 -3.57 -13.58 -16.57
C TYR A 130 -4.13 -13.99 -15.20
N GLN A 131 -5.42 -14.37 -15.12
CA GLN A 131 -6.02 -14.89 -13.88
C GLN A 131 -5.30 -16.14 -13.33
N LYS A 132 -4.67 -16.94 -14.21
CA LYS A 132 -3.98 -18.19 -13.83
C LYS A 132 -2.49 -18.02 -13.58
N VAL A 133 -1.84 -17.08 -14.26
CA VAL A 133 -0.37 -16.94 -14.24
C VAL A 133 0.14 -15.73 -13.45
N CYS A 134 -0.66 -14.68 -13.31
CA CYS A 134 -0.24 -13.46 -12.62
C CYS A 134 -0.58 -13.50 -11.11
N PRO A 135 0.18 -12.80 -10.25
CA PRO A 135 -0.23 -12.61 -8.86
C PRO A 135 -1.58 -11.90 -8.75
N GLU A 136 -2.48 -12.42 -7.91
CA GLU A 136 -3.83 -11.88 -7.68
C GLU A 136 -3.89 -10.35 -7.51
N PRO A 137 -3.00 -9.67 -6.74
CA PRO A 137 -3.04 -8.22 -6.62
C PRO A 137 -2.82 -7.48 -7.95
N VAL A 138 -1.95 -8.00 -8.82
CA VAL A 138 -1.68 -7.40 -10.15
C VAL A 138 -2.88 -7.61 -11.07
N PHE A 139 -3.46 -8.82 -11.07
CA PHE A 139 -4.66 -9.11 -11.86
C PHE A 139 -5.84 -8.21 -11.47
N GLN A 140 -6.06 -7.98 -10.16
CA GLN A 140 -7.07 -7.05 -9.66
C GLN A 140 -6.82 -5.59 -10.11
N LEU A 141 -5.57 -5.16 -10.23
CA LEU A 141 -5.22 -3.82 -10.76
C LEU A 141 -5.48 -3.72 -12.28
N VAL A 142 -5.21 -4.78 -13.06
CA VAL A 142 -5.56 -4.85 -14.50
C VAL A 142 -7.07 -4.76 -14.72
N LEU A 143 -7.86 -5.48 -13.91
CA LEU A 143 -9.32 -5.40 -13.95
C LEU A 143 -9.82 -3.99 -13.64
N LYS A 144 -9.30 -3.34 -12.59
CA LYS A 144 -9.62 -1.95 -12.25
C LYS A 144 -9.29 -1.00 -13.39
N LEU A 145 -8.13 -1.13 -14.04
CA LEU A 145 -7.74 -0.23 -15.14
C LEU A 145 -8.63 -0.43 -16.37
N THR A 146 -9.01 -1.67 -16.69
CA THR A 146 -10.01 -1.97 -17.72
C THR A 146 -11.36 -1.33 -17.42
N GLN A 147 -11.83 -1.41 -16.17
CA GLN A 147 -13.08 -0.77 -15.74
C GLN A 147 -13.02 0.76 -15.85
N LEU A 148 -11.91 1.37 -15.41
CA LEU A 148 -11.69 2.81 -15.49
C LEU A 148 -11.65 3.30 -16.95
N SER A 149 -10.97 2.60 -17.85
CA SER A 149 -10.93 2.99 -19.27
C SER A 149 -12.28 2.78 -19.96
N SER A 150 -13.03 1.71 -19.62
CA SER A 150 -14.41 1.56 -20.09
C SER A 150 -15.31 2.70 -19.62
N ALA A 151 -15.13 3.19 -18.39
CA ALA A 151 -15.87 4.32 -17.86
C ALA A 151 -15.45 5.66 -18.52
N ALA A 152 -14.16 5.87 -18.77
CA ALA A 152 -13.65 7.05 -19.48
C ALA A 152 -14.22 7.13 -20.90
N ASN A 153 -14.16 6.03 -21.66
CA ASN A 153 -14.74 5.95 -23.01
C ASN A 153 -16.26 6.16 -23.02
N ALA A 154 -16.99 5.60 -22.04
CA ALA A 154 -18.43 5.83 -21.92
C ALA A 154 -18.78 7.29 -21.54
N GLY A 155 -17.97 7.93 -20.69
CA GLY A 155 -18.10 9.35 -20.33
C GLY A 155 -17.81 10.28 -21.51
N GLY A 156 -16.77 9.97 -22.29
CA GLY A 156 -16.46 10.64 -23.55
C GLY A 156 -17.60 10.50 -24.56
N ALA A 157 -18.13 9.29 -24.75
CA ALA A 157 -19.31 9.06 -25.60
C ALA A 157 -20.53 9.86 -25.13
N ALA A 158 -20.79 9.95 -23.82
CA ALA A 158 -21.90 10.76 -23.29
C ALA A 158 -21.69 12.28 -23.47
N ALA A 159 -20.46 12.77 -23.37
CA ALA A 159 -20.12 14.17 -23.64
C ALA A 159 -20.26 14.50 -25.13
N VAL A 160 -19.71 13.65 -26.01
CA VAL A 160 -19.85 13.77 -27.47
C VAL A 160 -21.33 13.66 -27.89
N GLN A 161 -22.12 12.77 -27.28
CA GLN A 161 -23.56 12.67 -27.51
C GLN A 161 -24.27 13.98 -27.17
N ARG A 162 -23.97 14.62 -26.03
CA ARG A 162 -24.60 15.90 -25.64
C ARG A 162 -24.26 17.06 -26.58
N VAL A 163 -23.03 17.08 -27.11
CA VAL A 163 -22.60 18.04 -28.15
C VAL A 163 -23.29 17.73 -29.48
N ALA A 164 -23.37 16.46 -29.88
CA ALA A 164 -23.98 16.02 -31.13
C ALA A 164 -25.51 16.15 -31.15
N THR A 165 -26.20 16.01 -30.00
CA THR A 165 -27.65 16.26 -29.89
C THR A 165 -27.99 17.73 -29.64
N GLY A 166 -27.01 18.63 -29.64
CA GLY A 166 -27.23 20.08 -29.48
C GLY A 166 -27.85 20.52 -28.16
N ALA A 167 -27.87 19.65 -27.14
CA ALA A 167 -28.61 19.86 -25.88
C ALA A 167 -27.87 20.79 -24.89
N GLY A 168 -27.16 21.79 -25.41
CA GLY A 168 -26.13 22.55 -24.67
C GLY A 168 -25.96 24.02 -25.06
N VAL A 169 -26.84 24.61 -25.89
CA VAL A 169 -26.87 26.07 -26.12
C VAL A 169 -28.31 26.56 -26.38
N THR A 170 -29.11 26.72 -25.32
CA THR A 170 -30.27 27.66 -25.27
C THR A 170 -30.72 27.82 -23.81
N ALA A 171 -30.50 29.01 -23.22
CA ALA A 171 -31.33 29.65 -22.17
C ALA A 171 -30.53 30.79 -21.50
N ILE A 172 -30.36 31.91 -22.21
CA ILE A 172 -30.20 33.22 -21.58
C ILE A 172 -31.30 34.09 -22.20
N GLU A 173 -32.49 34.05 -21.61
CA GLU A 173 -33.52 35.08 -21.73
C GLU A 173 -34.13 35.25 -20.33
N GLU A 174 -34.11 36.49 -19.84
CA GLU A 174 -34.79 36.93 -18.61
C GLU A 174 -36.23 37.30 -18.97
N GLU A 175 -37.20 37.01 -18.09
CA GLU A 175 -38.37 37.84 -17.69
C GLU A 175 -38.97 37.13 -16.45
N ASP A 176 -38.76 37.63 -15.24
CA ASP A 176 -39.48 38.74 -14.55
C ASP A 176 -40.82 38.32 -13.92
N SER A 177 -40.88 38.49 -12.58
CA SER A 177 -42.06 38.43 -11.68
C SER A 177 -41.56 38.32 -10.22
N ILE A 178 -41.07 39.42 -9.64
CA ILE A 178 -40.86 39.54 -8.18
C ILE A 178 -41.72 40.68 -7.64
N ASP A 179 -42.90 40.33 -7.15
CA ASP A 179 -43.81 41.25 -6.47
C ASP A 179 -43.31 41.60 -5.06
N GLU A 180 -42.81 42.84 -4.95
CA GLU A 180 -43.19 43.82 -3.94
C GLU A 180 -43.52 43.36 -2.50
N ALA A 181 -42.58 43.60 -1.57
CA ALA A 181 -42.88 44.17 -0.23
C ALA A 181 -41.60 44.72 0.43
N ALA A 182 -41.31 46.00 0.19
CA ALA A 182 -40.25 46.78 0.85
C ALA A 182 -40.70 47.21 2.29
N PRO A 183 -39.92 47.93 3.15
CA PRO A 183 -38.90 48.92 2.76
C PRO A 183 -37.56 48.97 3.55
N THR A 184 -36.56 49.41 2.79
CA THR A 184 -35.37 50.24 3.14
C THR A 184 -35.71 51.54 3.91
N PRO A 185 -34.75 52.45 4.23
CA PRO A 185 -33.28 52.39 4.19
C PRO A 185 -32.60 52.95 5.48
N ALA A 186 -31.25 52.96 5.47
CA ALA A 186 -30.39 54.14 5.72
C ALA A 186 -29.16 53.83 6.59
N ALA A 187 -27.97 53.98 6.01
CA ALA A 187 -26.76 54.30 6.77
C ALA A 187 -26.85 55.74 7.32
N PRO A 188 -26.05 56.11 8.33
CA PRO A 188 -24.80 56.79 7.95
C PRO A 188 -23.59 56.62 8.89
N ALA A 189 -22.43 57.03 8.34
CA ALA A 189 -21.29 57.65 9.02
C ALA A 189 -20.32 56.82 9.91
N ALA A 190 -19.05 57.00 9.59
CA ALA A 190 -17.84 56.70 10.39
C ALA A 190 -17.73 57.66 11.63
N PRO A 191 -16.74 57.56 12.54
CA PRO A 191 -15.43 56.91 12.40
C PRO A 191 -14.89 56.20 13.68
N VAL A 192 -13.55 56.05 13.74
CA VAL A 192 -12.66 55.81 14.91
C VAL A 192 -12.02 54.40 14.99
N ALA A 193 -10.71 54.37 14.73
CA ALA A 193 -9.71 53.33 15.03
C ALA A 193 -9.40 53.27 16.56
N PRO A 194 -8.53 52.40 17.12
CA PRO A 194 -7.45 51.59 16.53
C PRO A 194 -7.47 50.10 17.07
N GLU A 195 -6.46 49.22 17.03
CA GLU A 195 -5.01 49.28 16.72
C GLU A 195 -4.53 48.09 15.85
N GLU A 196 -3.53 48.34 15.01
CA GLU A 196 -2.48 47.38 14.61
C GLU A 196 -1.31 47.46 15.63
N PRO A 197 -0.37 46.49 15.78
CA PRO A 197 0.13 45.63 14.70
C PRO A 197 0.50 44.17 15.03
N VAL A 198 0.87 43.49 13.95
CA VAL A 198 1.52 42.17 13.93
C VAL A 198 3.03 42.23 14.19
N SER A 199 3.58 41.24 14.92
CA SER A 199 4.96 40.70 14.78
C SER A 199 6.15 41.65 15.12
N PRO A 200 7.44 41.28 14.94
CA PRO A 200 8.12 39.96 14.97
C PRO A 200 9.39 39.92 15.89
N THR A 201 9.88 38.74 16.29
CA THR A 201 11.32 38.48 16.60
C THR A 201 11.57 36.96 16.53
N SER A 202 12.51 36.32 15.82
CA SER A 202 13.80 36.64 15.18
C SER A 202 15.07 36.28 15.98
N LYS A 203 15.44 34.97 15.91
CA LYS A 203 16.82 34.42 15.99
C LYS A 203 17.58 34.53 17.35
N PRO A 204 18.76 33.87 17.54
CA PRO A 204 19.38 32.76 16.78
C PRO A 204 19.95 31.60 17.64
N GLU A 205 20.52 30.59 16.95
CA GLU A 205 21.59 29.66 17.42
C GLU A 205 21.25 28.70 18.60
N GLU A 206 21.88 27.53 18.75
CA GLU A 206 23.21 27.09 18.31
C GLU A 206 23.17 25.66 17.74
N VAL A 207 23.79 25.45 16.56
CA VAL A 207 24.18 24.12 16.05
C VAL A 207 25.68 24.02 16.21
N LYS A 208 26.16 22.97 16.87
CA LYS A 208 27.59 22.69 16.98
C LYS A 208 27.92 21.35 16.35
N ALA A 209 28.63 21.43 15.22
CA ALA A 209 29.37 20.31 14.67
C ALA A 209 30.73 20.21 15.39
N ASP A 210 31.26 18.99 15.46
CA ASP A 210 32.68 18.73 15.72
C ASP A 210 33.17 17.74 14.65
N GLU A 211 34.44 17.88 14.26
CA GLU A 211 34.96 17.48 12.95
C GLU A 211 36.31 16.75 13.09
N ALA A 212 36.59 15.79 12.19
CA ALA A 212 37.90 15.16 11.94
C ALA A 212 38.53 14.32 13.11
N GLU A 213 39.50 13.43 12.92
CA GLU A 213 40.27 12.98 11.74
C GLU A 213 40.83 11.54 11.96
N LYS A 214 41.63 11.04 10.99
CA LYS A 214 42.53 9.86 10.99
C LYS A 214 41.86 8.52 10.60
N LYS A 215 42.12 7.82 9.49
CA LYS A 215 43.22 7.61 8.50
C LYS A 215 43.74 6.16 8.58
N GLU A 216 43.90 5.55 7.40
CA GLU A 216 44.69 4.33 7.08
C GLU A 216 44.19 3.03 7.79
N ASP A 217 44.19 1.85 7.15
CA ASP A 217 45.18 1.34 6.19
C ASP A 217 44.60 0.53 5.00
N THR A 218 45.50 0.04 4.15
CA THR A 218 45.28 -0.57 2.81
C THR A 218 45.64 -2.07 2.79
N ASP A 219 45.12 -2.82 1.80
CA ASP A 219 45.68 -4.00 1.10
C ASP A 219 44.49 -4.80 0.48
N GLU A 220 44.43 -5.10 -0.83
CA GLU A 220 45.18 -6.14 -1.58
C GLU A 220 45.00 -7.57 -0.99
N GLU A 221 44.84 -8.66 -1.75
CA GLU A 221 44.45 -8.94 -3.14
C GLU A 221 44.18 -10.46 -3.20
N LYS A 222 43.15 -10.93 -3.95
CA LYS A 222 43.18 -12.08 -4.89
C LYS A 222 41.88 -12.85 -5.07
N GLU A 223 41.72 -13.24 -6.33
CA GLU A 223 40.69 -14.13 -6.89
C GLU A 223 40.92 -15.58 -6.44
N ASP A 224 39.88 -16.41 -6.55
CA ASP A 224 40.03 -17.63 -7.35
C ASP A 224 38.67 -18.18 -7.82
N THR A 225 38.67 -18.77 -9.03
CA THR A 225 37.45 -19.08 -9.78
C THR A 225 37.07 -20.56 -9.77
N ALA A 226 35.77 -20.83 -9.62
CA ALA A 226 34.97 -21.85 -10.32
C ALA A 226 35.38 -23.36 -10.37
N SER A 227 34.34 -24.20 -10.54
CA SER A 227 34.35 -25.61 -11.00
C SER A 227 34.82 -26.68 -9.98
N HIS A 228 34.29 -27.92 -9.94
CA HIS A 228 33.13 -28.54 -10.61
C HIS A 228 32.59 -29.74 -9.75
N PRO A 229 31.67 -30.64 -10.18
CA PRO A 229 30.68 -31.25 -9.27
C PRO A 229 30.82 -32.80 -9.14
N SER A 230 29.74 -33.44 -8.66
CA SER A 230 29.28 -34.82 -9.00
C SER A 230 29.24 -35.82 -7.83
N SER A 231 28.34 -36.81 -7.99
CA SER A 231 28.05 -37.96 -7.09
C SER A 231 27.36 -37.61 -5.76
N GLY A 232 26.25 -38.26 -5.38
CA GLY A 232 25.51 -39.31 -6.09
C GLY A 232 24.19 -39.63 -5.35
N ALA A 233 23.24 -40.25 -6.04
CA ALA A 233 21.92 -40.56 -5.48
C ALA A 233 21.98 -41.70 -4.44
N SER A 234 21.16 -41.61 -3.39
CA SER A 234 20.49 -42.79 -2.85
C SER A 234 19.12 -42.44 -2.27
N TRP A 235 18.17 -43.28 -2.65
CA TRP A 235 16.73 -43.22 -2.46
C TRP A 235 16.28 -43.81 -1.11
N GLU A 236 15.03 -43.49 -0.77
CA GLU A 236 14.07 -44.25 0.06
C GLU A 236 14.56 -45.46 0.86
N LYS A 237 14.22 -45.47 2.16
CA LYS A 237 13.98 -46.70 2.90
C LYS A 237 12.54 -46.75 3.42
N VAL A 238 11.77 -47.66 2.82
CA VAL A 238 10.42 -48.08 3.23
C VAL A 238 10.48 -48.84 4.57
N ALA A 239 9.34 -48.84 5.25
CA ALA A 239 8.95 -49.50 6.51
C ALA A 239 9.62 -50.84 6.87
N GLU A 240 9.68 -51.12 8.18
CA GLU A 240 9.16 -52.35 8.79
C GLU A 240 9.03 -52.21 10.33
N ASP A 241 8.00 -52.86 10.89
CA ASP A 241 7.70 -53.19 12.31
C ASP A 241 8.05 -52.24 13.47
N ASN A 242 7.03 -51.60 14.07
CA ASN A 242 6.35 -52.12 15.28
C ASN A 242 5.26 -51.16 15.81
#